data_AF-A0A2V5Y3H7-F1
#
_entry.id   AF-A0A2V5Y3H7-F1
#
_cell.length_a   1.000
_cell.length_b   1.000
_cell.length_c   1.000
_cell.angle_alpha   90.00
_cell.angle_beta   90.00
_cell.angle_gamma   90.00
#
_symmetry.space_group_name_H-M   'P 1'
#
loop_
_entity.id
_entity.type
_entity.pdbx_description
1 polymer ?
#
loop_
_entity_poly.entity_id
_entity_poly.type
_entity_poly.pdbx_seq_one_letter_code
_entity_poly.pdbx_strand_id
1 'polypeptide(L)' 'MIYLDYNATTPLCDAAREAMLPYLDRYFGNPSSIHAAGTRATSLLGCCA' A
#
# COMPACT_ATOMS: atom_id res chain seq x y z
N MET A 1 24.38 11.92 -1.18
CA MET A 1 23.48 12.92 -1.79
C MET A 1 22.66 13.53 -0.67
N ILE A 2 22.50 14.86 -0.62
CA ILE A 2 21.68 15.53 0.41
C ILE A 2 20.34 15.90 -0.22
N TYR A 3 19.23 15.43 0.36
CA TYR A 3 17.87 15.73 -0.10
C TYR A 3 17.32 16.92 0.68
N LEU A 4 16.90 17.97 -0.03
CA LEU A 4 16.50 19.25 0.57
C LEU A 4 15.03 19.61 0.36
N ASP A 5 14.25 18.76 -0.30
CA ASP A 5 12.85 19.05 -0.66
C ASP A 5 11.85 18.15 0.08
N TYR A 6 11.80 18.28 1.41
CA TYR A 6 10.79 17.60 2.22
C TYR A 6 9.38 18.19 2.09
N ASN A 7 9.23 19.32 1.37
CA ASN A 7 7.95 19.96 1.13
C ASN A 7 7.17 19.26 0.00
N ALA A 8 7.87 18.78 -1.04
CA ALA A 8 7.24 18.05 -2.13
C ALA A 8 6.90 16.60 -1.75
N THR A 9 7.84 15.88 -1.12
CA THR A 9 7.62 14.51 -0.66
C THR A 9 8.63 14.14 0.42
N THR A 10 8.40 13.01 1.08
CA THR A 10 9.28 12.53 2.15
C THR A 10 9.61 11.06 1.92
N PRO A 11 10.83 10.61 2.27
CA PRO A 11 11.17 9.19 2.21
C PRO A 11 10.24 8.37 3.10
N LEU A 12 9.79 7.25 2.56
CA LEU A 12 8.95 6.32 3.31
C LEU A 12 9.73 5.74 4.50
N CYS A 13 9.13 5.78 5.70
CA CYS A 13 9.73 5.14 6.86
C CYS A 13 9.73 3.62 6.73
N ASP A 14 10.65 2.95 7.43
CA ASP A 14 10.84 1.50 7.32
C ASP A 14 9.57 0.71 7.67
N ALA A 15 8.89 1.09 8.75
CA ALA A 15 7.65 0.43 9.18
C ALA A 15 6.54 0.53 8.12
N ALA A 16 6.37 1.69 7.47
CA ALA A 16 5.38 1.85 6.41
C ALA A 16 5.77 1.06 5.16
N ARG A 17 7.06 1.00 4.82
CA ARG A 17 7.55 0.18 3.72
C ARG A 17 7.27 -1.29 3.95
N GLU A 18 7.64 -1.81 5.11
CA GLU A 18 7.43 -3.22 5.48
C GLU A 18 5.96 -3.60 5.48
N ALA A 19 5.09 -2.73 6.01
CA ALA A 19 3.65 -2.94 5.98
C ALA A 19 3.07 -2.97 4.55
N MET A 20 3.63 -2.19 3.62
CA MET A 20 3.14 -2.13 2.24
C MET A 20 3.64 -3.26 1.33
N LEU A 21 4.84 -3.80 1.58
CA LEU A 21 5.47 -4.81 0.71
C LEU A 21 4.56 -6.00 0.33
N PRO A 22 3.79 -6.63 1.25
CA PRO A 22 2.93 -7.75 0.89
C PRO A 22 1.86 -7.41 -0.17
N TYR A 23 1.36 -6.16 -0.16
CA TYR A 23 0.34 -5.68 -1.09
C TYR A 23 0.91 -5.29 -2.46
N LEU A 24 2.20 -4.93 -2.50
CA LEU A 24 2.91 -4.65 -3.76
C LEU A 24 3.34 -5.94 -4.48
N ASP A 25 3.62 -7.02 -3.73
CA ASP A 25 4.11 -8.29 -4.29
C ASP A 25 2.99 -9.31 -4.55
N ARG A 26 2.16 -9.59 -3.54
CA ARG A 26 1.25 -10.77 -3.54
C ARG A 26 -0.22 -10.42 -3.61
N TYR A 27 -0.64 -9.37 -2.92
CA TYR A 27 -2.06 -9.04 -2.77
C TYR A 27 -2.45 -7.84 -3.63
N PHE A 28 -2.41 -8.03 -4.95
CA PHE A 28 -2.85 -7.04 -5.93
C PHE A 28 -4.32 -7.22 -6.31
N GLY A 29 -4.98 -6.11 -6.65
CA GLY A 29 -6.36 -6.10 -7.13
C GLY A 29 -7.03 -4.76 -6.91
N ASN A 30 -7.96 -4.39 -7.80
CA ASN A 30 -8.82 -3.23 -7.59
C ASN A 30 -9.91 -3.61 -6.57
N PRO A 31 -9.97 -2.97 -5.38
CA PRO A 31 -10.99 -3.25 -4.36
C PRO A 31 -12.43 -3.15 -4.89
N SER A 32 -12.68 -2.28 -5.88
CA SER A 32 -13.99 -2.09 -6.51
C SER A 32 -14.35 -3.20 -7.51
N SER A 33 -13.47 -4.17 -7.77
CA SER A 33 -13.75 -5.30 -8.66
C SER A 33 -14.48 -6.42 -7.94
N ILE A 34 -15.45 -7.02 -8.62
CA ILE A 34 -16.21 -8.19 -8.14
C ILE A 34 -15.44 -9.52 -8.28
N HIS A 35 -14.30 -9.53 -8.96
CA HIS A 35 -13.49 -10.72 -9.12
C HIS A 35 -12.72 -11.05 -7.83
N ALA A 36 -12.29 -12.30 -7.66
CA ALA A 36 -11.67 -12.79 -6.44
C ALA A 36 -10.46 -11.95 -5.96
N ALA A 37 -9.68 -11.39 -6.88
CA ALA A 37 -8.59 -10.46 -6.53
C ALA A 37 -9.10 -9.15 -5.90
N GLY A 38 -10.19 -8.58 -6.42
CA GLY A 38 -10.82 -7.37 -5.89
C GLY A 38 -11.51 -7.58 -4.55
N THR A 39 -12.25 -8.69 -4.38
CA THR A 39 -12.85 -9.04 -3.08
C THR A 39 -11.80 -9.20 -1.99
N ARG A 40 -10.67 -9.85 -2.30
CA ARG A 40 -9.52 -9.95 -1.37
C ARG A 40 -8.94 -8.57 -1.05
N ALA A 41 -8.71 -7.71 -2.06
CA ALA A 41 -8.21 -6.36 -1.85
C ALA A 41 -9.14 -5.52 -0.94
N THR A 42 -10.46 -5.60 -1.14
CA THR A 42 -11.45 -4.96 -0.25
C THR A 42 -11.35 -5.46 1.19
N SER A 43 -11.21 -6.78 1.41
CA SER A 43 -11.09 -7.33 2.76
C SER A 43 -9.83 -6.85 3.51
N LEU A 44 -8.74 -6.62 2.77
CA LEU A 44 -7.48 -6.13 3.33
C LEU A 44 -7.55 -4.66 3.73
N LEU A 45 -8.30 -3.84 2.98
CA LEU A 45 -8.55 -2.44 3.35
C LEU A 45 -9.47 -2.30 4.57
N GLY A 46 -10.46 -3.19 4.70
CA GLY A 46 -11.45 -3.14 5.79
C GLY A 46 -10.88 -3.47 7.17
N CYS A 47 -9.70 -4.08 7.27
CA CYS A 47 -9.10 -4.45 8.55
C CYS A 47 -8.36 -3.29 9.25
N CYS A 48 -8.18 -2.15 8.58
CA CYS A 48 -7.54 -0.94 9.13
C CYS A 48 -8.55 0.15 9.53
N ALA A 49 -9.85 -0.13 9.52
CA ALA A 49 -10.92 0.79 9.93
C ALA A 49 -11.23 0.70 11.43
#